data_AF-A0A820LD50-F1
#
_entry.id   AF-A0A820LD50-F1
#
_cell.length_a   1.000
_cell.length_b   1.000
_cell.length_c   1.000
_cell.angle_alpha   90.00
_cell.angle_beta   90.00
_cell.angle_gamma   90.00
#
_symmetry.space_group_name_H-M   'P 1'
#
loop_
_entity.id
_entity.type
_entity.pdbx_description
1 polymer ?
#
loop_
_entity_poly.entity_id
_entity_poly.type
_entity_poly.pdbx_seq_one_letter_code
_entity_poly.pdbx_strand_id
1 'polypeptide(L)'
;MNRSKYCYEYNTSMRRFASSVYALGGRNIYQFLQLNLPGAFPTIPTLYSYNKELCKRFQEGEFQDCTGVIANVYYNAESNSFVGFCPTLNNGLPTIRQYQTDDFFQLEDWFDSDSTHVGTKLRNRLLTHSTSLMMGSFPISIQDIESLIHNYSKIEHNLVVSDIY
;
A
#
# COMPACT_ATOMS: atom_id res chain seq x y z
N MET A 1 44.65 11.18 -22.97
CA MET A 1 43.56 10.69 -22.08
C MET A 1 43.32 11.72 -20.99
N ASN A 2 42.38 12.65 -21.18
CA ASN A 2 42.06 13.70 -20.21
C ASN A 2 41.08 13.13 -19.16
N ARG A 3 41.57 12.89 -17.93
CA ARG A 3 40.69 12.66 -16.78
C ARG A 3 39.95 13.96 -16.48
N SER A 4 38.61 13.92 -16.42
CA SER A 4 37.80 15.13 -16.26
C SER A 4 38.05 15.79 -14.90
N LYS A 5 38.00 17.12 -14.93
CA LYS A 5 38.62 18.06 -13.98
C LYS A 5 37.75 18.39 -12.75
N TYR A 6 36.72 17.60 -12.46
CA TYR A 6 35.75 17.95 -11.42
C TYR A 6 35.20 16.73 -10.70
N CYS A 7 35.91 16.29 -9.65
CA CYS A 7 35.37 15.35 -8.67
C CYS A 7 34.73 16.17 -7.56
N TYR A 8 33.42 16.38 -7.63
CA TYR A 8 32.68 17.08 -6.57
C TYR A 8 32.30 16.08 -5.48
N GLU A 9 32.83 16.30 -4.27
CA GLU A 9 32.44 15.55 -3.10
C GLU A 9 31.30 16.29 -2.38
N TYR A 10 30.10 15.73 -2.45
CA TYR A 10 28.91 16.33 -1.84
C TYR A 10 28.82 15.95 -0.36
N ASN A 11 28.60 16.95 0.49
CA ASN A 11 28.36 16.75 1.92
C ASN A 11 27.03 16.01 2.18
N THR A 12 26.88 15.41 3.36
CA THR A 12 25.69 14.61 3.72
C THR A 12 24.39 15.41 3.63
N SER A 13 24.40 16.69 4.00
CA SER A 13 23.23 17.57 3.91
C SER A 13 22.78 17.77 2.47
N MET A 14 23.72 17.99 1.55
CA MET A 14 23.43 18.14 0.13
C MET A 14 22.96 16.83 -0.49
N ARG A 15 23.51 15.68 -0.07
CA ARG A 15 23.01 14.36 -0.50
C ARG A 15 21.54 14.18 -0.11
N ARG A 16 21.19 14.47 1.15
CA ARG A 16 19.79 14.38 1.63
C ARG A 16 18.88 15.35 0.89
N PHE A 17 19.31 16.59 0.73
CA PHE A 17 18.55 17.60 -0.01
C PHE A 17 18.29 17.17 -1.45
N ALA A 18 19.33 16.70 -2.16
CA ALA A 18 19.21 16.18 -3.52
C ALA A 18 18.26 14.97 -3.60
N SER A 19 18.33 14.05 -2.64
CA SER A 19 17.40 12.90 -2.56
C SER A 19 15.96 13.34 -2.34
N SER A 20 15.71 14.31 -1.46
CA SER A 20 14.37 14.87 -1.22
C SER A 20 13.81 15.58 -2.45
N VAL A 21 14.63 16.41 -3.11
CA VAL A 21 14.22 17.10 -4.34
C VAL A 21 13.88 16.10 -5.45
N TYR A 22 14.67 15.04 -5.59
CA TYR A 22 14.40 13.98 -6.57
C TYR A 22 13.15 13.17 -6.23
N ALA A 23 12.93 12.85 -4.96
CA ALA A 23 11.77 12.08 -4.51
C ALA A 23 10.46 12.87 -4.66
N LEU A 24 10.46 14.16 -4.30
CA LEU A 24 9.28 15.01 -4.33
C LEU A 24 9.01 15.60 -5.72
N GLY A 25 10.06 16.06 -6.41
CA GLY A 25 9.96 16.70 -7.72
C GLY A 25 10.06 15.74 -8.91
N GLY A 26 10.47 14.49 -8.67
CA GLY A 26 10.71 13.52 -9.73
C GLY A 26 11.90 13.86 -10.63
N ARG A 27 12.14 12.98 -11.61
CA ARG A 27 13.33 13.03 -12.47
C ARG A 27 13.45 14.32 -13.29
N ASN A 28 12.34 14.80 -13.84
CA ASN A 28 12.35 15.95 -14.77
C ASN A 28 12.71 17.25 -14.05
N ILE A 29 12.14 17.49 -12.88
CA ILE A 29 12.45 18.68 -12.06
C ILE A 29 13.90 18.62 -11.57
N TYR A 30 14.36 17.45 -11.13
CA TYR A 30 15.74 17.28 -10.71
C TYR A 30 16.74 17.55 -11.84
N GLN A 31 16.49 17.02 -13.04
CA GLN A 31 17.33 17.28 -14.21
C GLN A 31 17.32 18.75 -14.61
N PHE A 32 16.14 19.39 -14.57
CA PHE A 32 16.02 20.81 -14.83
C PHE A 32 16.89 21.62 -13.86
N LEU A 33 16.81 21.35 -12.55
CA LEU A 33 17.64 22.05 -11.55
C LEU A 33 19.13 21.78 -11.75
N GLN A 34 19.52 20.55 -12.06
CA GLN A 34 20.90 20.19 -12.32
C GLN A 34 21.49 20.90 -13.55
N LEU A 35 20.71 21.04 -14.62
CA LEU A 35 21.13 21.74 -15.84
C LEU A 35 21.28 23.25 -15.59
N ASN A 36 20.42 23.82 -14.76
CA ASN A 36 20.48 25.25 -14.41
C ASN A 36 21.50 25.58 -13.31
N LEU A 37 21.92 24.59 -12.51
CA LEU A 37 22.87 24.76 -11.40
C LEU A 37 24.01 23.72 -11.50
N PRO A 38 24.95 23.90 -12.45
CA PRO A 38 26.01 22.95 -12.70
C PRO A 38 26.93 22.80 -11.47
N GLY A 39 27.13 21.57 -11.01
CA GLY A 39 27.96 21.26 -9.84
C GLY A 39 27.29 21.47 -8.48
N ALA A 40 26.07 22.02 -8.43
CA ALA A 40 25.31 22.13 -7.18
C ALA A 40 24.63 20.80 -6.80
N PHE A 41 24.24 20.01 -7.80
CA PHE A 41 23.53 18.74 -7.61
C PHE A 41 24.33 17.54 -8.14
N PRO A 42 24.38 16.43 -7.38
CA PRO A 42 24.98 15.19 -7.85
C PRO A 42 24.27 14.65 -9.09
N THR A 43 25.01 13.98 -9.96
CA THR A 43 24.43 13.29 -11.12
C THR A 43 23.43 12.23 -10.68
N ILE A 44 22.44 11.92 -11.52
CA ILE A 44 21.43 10.89 -11.21
C ILE A 44 22.08 9.54 -10.83
N PRO A 45 23.10 9.03 -11.54
CA PRO A 45 23.79 7.81 -11.12
C PRO A 45 24.42 7.92 -9.72
N THR A 46 25.05 9.06 -9.42
CA THR A 46 25.63 9.32 -8.10
C THR A 46 24.54 9.36 -7.01
N LEU A 47 23.41 10.00 -7.31
CA LEU A 47 22.26 10.08 -6.41
C LEU A 47 21.67 8.69 -6.12
N TYR A 48 21.53 7.84 -7.14
CA TYR A 48 21.10 6.46 -6.95
C TYR A 48 22.05 5.66 -6.06
N SER A 49 23.36 5.85 -6.20
CA SER A 49 24.33 5.20 -5.32
C SER A 49 24.14 5.65 -3.85
N TYR A 50 23.91 6.94 -3.62
CA TYR A 50 23.64 7.45 -2.26
C TYR A 50 22.34 6.90 -1.69
N ASN A 51 21.27 6.85 -2.50
CA ASN A 51 19.99 6.29 -2.09
C ASN A 51 20.10 4.79 -1.80
N LYS A 52 20.87 4.03 -2.59
CA LYS A 52 21.11 2.60 -2.36
C LYS A 52 21.78 2.36 -1.00
N GLU A 53 22.70 3.22 -0.57
CA GLU A 53 23.30 3.14 0.77
C GLU A 53 22.31 3.46 1.89
N LEU A 54 21.42 4.44 1.68
CA LEU A 54 20.35 4.76 2.64
C LEU A 54 19.31 3.65 2.73
N CYS A 55 18.97 3.01 1.61
CA CYS A 55 17.94 1.96 1.55
C CYS A 55 18.37 0.64 2.18
N LYS A 56 19.68 0.41 2.42
CA LYS A 56 20.17 -0.76 3.18
C LYS A 56 19.65 -0.81 4.63
N ARG A 57 19.03 0.27 5.12
CA ARG A 57 18.50 0.37 6.49
C ARG A 57 17.01 0.02 6.61
N PHE A 58 16.28 -0.13 5.51
CA PHE A 58 14.89 -0.56 5.58
C PHE A 58 14.83 -2.08 5.72
N GLN A 59 14.39 -2.57 6.89
CA GLN A 59 13.98 -3.95 7.05
C GLN A 59 12.56 -4.11 6.50
N GLU A 60 12.35 -5.16 5.70
CA GLU A 60 11.05 -5.56 5.20
C GLU A 60 10.17 -5.96 6.40
N GLY A 61 9.18 -5.13 6.77
CA GLY A 61 8.28 -5.41 7.89
C GLY A 61 7.61 -4.21 8.57
N GLU A 62 8.15 -2.99 8.43
CA GLU A 62 7.65 -1.84 9.23
C GLU A 62 6.62 -0.92 8.55
N PHE A 63 6.33 -1.10 7.26
CA PHE A 63 5.34 -0.28 6.55
C PHE A 63 4.24 -1.17 5.95
N GLN A 64 3.34 -1.63 6.81
CA GLN A 64 2.09 -2.25 6.40
C GLN A 64 0.97 -1.21 6.51
N ASP A 65 1.04 -0.15 5.68
CA ASP A 65 -0.07 0.80 5.53
C ASP A 65 -0.72 0.64 4.16
N CYS A 66 -2.05 0.63 4.18
CA CYS A 66 -2.95 0.06 3.19
C CYS A 66 -3.12 0.92 1.93
N THR A 67 -2.03 1.30 1.28
CA THR A 67 -2.09 1.67 -0.14
C THR A 67 -2.02 0.40 -0.95
N GLY A 68 -2.93 0.21 -1.91
CA GLY A 68 -3.00 -1.00 -2.74
C GLY A 68 -1.71 -1.18 -3.55
N VAL A 69 -0.71 -1.83 -2.95
CA VAL A 69 0.49 -2.26 -3.64
C VAL A 69 0.09 -3.45 -4.50
N ILE A 70 0.04 -3.23 -5.82
CA ILE A 70 -0.02 -4.33 -6.79
C ILE A 70 1.17 -5.22 -6.48
N ALA A 71 0.92 -6.49 -6.14
CA ALA A 71 1.92 -7.47 -5.77
C ALA A 71 2.85 -7.76 -6.97
N ASN A 72 3.83 -6.91 -7.18
CA ASN A 72 4.86 -7.09 -8.18
C ASN A 72 6.04 -7.80 -7.53
N VAL A 73 6.09 -9.11 -7.70
CA VAL A 73 7.29 -9.90 -7.41
C VAL A 73 8.22 -9.76 -8.61
N TYR A 74 9.42 -9.22 -8.40
CA TYR A 74 10.44 -9.16 -9.44
C TYR A 74 11.72 -9.84 -8.95
N TYR A 75 12.42 -10.47 -9.89
CA TYR A 75 13.70 -11.10 -9.61
C TYR A 75 14.81 -10.05 -9.59
N ASN A 76 15.53 -9.96 -8.48
CA ASN A 76 16.73 -9.15 -8.35
C ASN A 76 17.96 -10.01 -8.63
N ALA A 77 18.58 -9.78 -9.78
CA ALA A 77 19.76 -10.52 -10.22
C ALA A 77 21.02 -10.22 -9.38
N GLU A 78 21.11 -9.05 -8.74
CA GLU A 78 22.28 -8.70 -7.92
C GLU A 78 22.30 -9.49 -6.60
N SER A 79 21.14 -9.72 -6.00
CA SER A 79 21.00 -10.50 -4.76
C SER A 79 20.59 -11.95 -4.99
N ASN A 80 20.36 -12.34 -6.26
CA ASN A 80 19.80 -13.63 -6.65
C ASN A 80 18.53 -13.99 -5.84
N SER A 81 17.65 -13.02 -5.64
CA SER A 81 16.45 -13.19 -4.80
C SER A 81 15.23 -12.57 -5.45
N PHE A 82 14.05 -13.15 -5.18
CA PHE A 82 12.79 -12.51 -5.52
C PHE A 82 12.45 -11.46 -4.46
N VAL A 83 12.14 -10.24 -4.89
CA VAL A 83 11.83 -9.10 -4.02
C VAL A 83 10.41 -8.63 -4.32
N GLY A 84 9.59 -8.46 -3.28
CA GLY A 84 8.20 -8.05 -3.38
C GLY A 84 7.31 -8.64 -2.29
N PHE A 85 6.07 -8.19 -2.21
CA PHE A 85 5.07 -8.71 -1.27
C PHE A 85 4.65 -10.13 -1.67
N CYS A 86 5.35 -11.14 -1.16
CA CYS A 86 4.94 -12.53 -1.27
C CYS A 86 4.04 -12.89 -0.08
N PRO A 87 2.85 -13.50 -0.28
CA PRO A 87 2.12 -14.11 0.82
C PRO A 87 3.04 -15.11 1.53
N THR A 88 2.88 -15.28 2.84
CA THR A 88 3.65 -16.26 3.63
C THR A 88 3.65 -17.61 2.91
N LEU A 89 4.84 -18.11 2.55
CA LEU A 89 4.98 -19.36 1.81
C LEU A 89 5.08 -20.53 2.78
N ASN A 90 4.31 -21.60 2.54
CA ASN A 90 4.46 -22.88 3.22
C ASN A 90 4.85 -23.94 2.17
N ASN A 91 6.02 -24.55 2.31
CA ASN A 91 6.61 -25.46 1.32
C ASN A 91 6.69 -24.88 -0.11
N GLY A 92 6.98 -23.58 -0.24
CA GLY A 92 7.11 -22.90 -1.53
C GLY A 92 5.77 -22.54 -2.19
N LEU A 93 4.65 -22.81 -1.54
CA LEU A 93 3.32 -22.43 -2.03
C LEU A 93 2.79 -21.21 -1.26
N PRO A 94 2.16 -20.23 -1.94
CA PRO A 94 1.48 -19.12 -1.29
C PRO A 94 0.41 -19.64 -0.32
N THR A 95 0.58 -19.36 0.96
CA THR A 95 -0.44 -19.67 1.95
C THR A 95 -1.46 -18.54 1.88
N ILE A 96 -2.64 -18.84 1.33
CA ILE A 96 -3.78 -17.93 1.46
C ILE A 96 -4.06 -17.85 2.96
N ARG A 97 -3.95 -16.66 3.55
CA ARG A 97 -4.41 -16.44 4.93
C ARG A 97 -5.92 -16.53 4.93
N GLN A 98 -6.44 -17.73 5.10
CA GLN A 98 -7.84 -17.99 5.38
C GLN A 98 -7.97 -18.04 6.90
N TYR A 99 -8.65 -17.06 7.46
CA TYR A 99 -9.07 -17.09 8.84
C TYR A 99 -10.41 -17.80 8.87
N GLN A 100 -10.40 -19.07 9.28
CA GLN A 100 -11.60 -19.83 9.56
C GLN A 100 -11.76 -19.86 11.08
N THR A 101 -12.87 -19.30 11.57
CA THR A 101 -13.24 -19.34 12.98
C THR A 101 -14.68 -19.78 13.08
N ASP A 102 -14.93 -20.68 14.04
CA ASP A 102 -16.27 -21.11 14.41
C ASP A 102 -16.81 -20.29 15.59
N ASP A 103 -15.99 -19.39 16.15
CA ASP A 103 -16.28 -18.56 17.31
C ASP A 103 -16.18 -17.06 16.98
N PHE A 104 -17.21 -16.31 17.38
CA PHE A 104 -17.30 -14.87 17.19
C PHE A 104 -16.28 -14.11 18.03
N PHE A 105 -15.95 -14.59 19.24
CA PHE A 105 -14.99 -13.91 20.10
C PHE A 105 -13.56 -13.98 19.55
N GLN A 106 -13.19 -15.07 18.88
CA GLN A 106 -11.92 -15.17 18.14
C GLN A 106 -11.86 -14.22 16.95
N LEU A 107 -13.01 -14.01 16.28
CA LEU A 107 -13.12 -13.03 15.21
C LEU A 107 -12.90 -11.62 15.79
N GLU A 108 -13.58 -11.29 16.89
CA GLU A 108 -13.47 -10.01 17.59
C GLU A 108 -12.02 -9.71 17.99
N ASP A 109 -11.32 -10.68 18.60
CA ASP A 109 -9.91 -10.53 19.03
C ASP A 109 -8.94 -10.31 17.85
N TRP A 110 -9.24 -10.88 16.67
CA TRP A 110 -8.46 -10.64 15.44
C TRP A 110 -8.72 -9.29 14.78
N PHE A 111 -9.89 -8.69 15.02
CA PHE A 111 -10.33 -7.47 14.35
C PHE A 111 -10.43 -6.26 15.29
N ASP A 112 -10.21 -6.43 16.59
CA ASP A 112 -10.20 -5.35 17.59
C ASP A 112 -9.12 -4.28 17.31
N SER A 113 -8.09 -4.61 16.53
CA SER A 113 -7.08 -3.63 16.09
C SER A 113 -7.48 -2.78 14.86
N ASP A 114 -8.52 -3.16 14.10
CA ASP A 114 -8.88 -2.48 12.82
C ASP A 114 -10.39 -2.54 12.48
N SER A 115 -11.25 -2.58 13.49
CA SER A 115 -12.71 -2.76 13.38
C SER A 115 -13.38 -1.70 12.48
N THR A 116 -12.84 -0.48 12.48
CA THR A 116 -13.33 0.62 11.64
C THR A 116 -13.11 0.36 10.14
N HIS A 117 -11.96 -0.21 9.79
CA HIS A 117 -11.61 -0.51 8.40
C HIS A 117 -12.38 -1.72 7.87
N VAL A 118 -12.58 -2.74 8.70
CA VAL A 118 -13.41 -3.90 8.36
C VAL A 118 -14.86 -3.48 8.16
N GLY A 119 -15.40 -2.67 9.09
CA GLY A 119 -16.75 -2.11 8.95
C GLY A 119 -16.90 -1.29 7.68
N THR A 120 -15.90 -0.48 7.34
CA THR A 120 -15.89 0.32 6.10
C THR A 120 -15.86 -0.56 4.84
N LYS A 121 -15.05 -1.63 4.83
CA LYS A 121 -14.99 -2.58 3.71
C LYS A 121 -16.29 -3.38 3.55
N LEU A 122 -16.86 -3.86 4.66
CA LEU A 122 -18.15 -4.56 4.66
C LEU A 122 -19.26 -3.65 4.17
N ARG A 123 -19.35 -2.43 4.68
CA ARG A 123 -20.29 -1.41 4.21
C ARG A 123 -20.15 -1.19 2.71
N ASN A 124 -18.94 -0.89 2.24
CA ASN A 124 -18.72 -0.61 0.82
C ASN A 124 -19.12 -1.79 -0.07
N ARG A 125 -18.87 -3.03 0.39
CA ARG A 125 -19.21 -4.23 -0.37
C ARG A 125 -20.71 -4.53 -0.37
N LEU A 126 -21.40 -4.28 0.74
CA LEU A 126 -22.85 -4.42 0.85
C LEU A 126 -23.62 -3.36 0.06
N LEU A 127 -23.11 -2.12 0.03
CA LEU A 127 -23.74 -1.01 -0.69
C LEU A 127 -23.39 -0.98 -2.19
N THR A 128 -22.51 -1.87 -2.66
CA THR A 128 -22.15 -1.94 -4.07
C THR A 128 -23.26 -2.62 -4.88
N HIS A 129 -23.89 -1.88 -5.79
CA HIS A 129 -24.96 -2.41 -6.66
C HIS A 129 -24.54 -3.58 -7.57
N SER A 130 -23.24 -3.75 -7.83
CA SER A 130 -22.72 -4.77 -8.75
C SER A 130 -22.32 -6.08 -8.07
N THR A 131 -22.32 -6.15 -6.73
CA THR A 131 -21.81 -7.32 -6.02
C THR A 131 -22.73 -7.75 -4.90
N SER A 132 -23.03 -9.04 -4.80
CA SER A 132 -23.65 -9.63 -3.62
C SER A 132 -22.58 -10.09 -2.63
N LEU A 133 -22.86 -9.94 -1.34
CA LEU A 133 -22.05 -10.46 -0.25
C LEU A 133 -22.70 -11.74 0.27
N MET A 134 -21.96 -12.86 0.28
CA MET A 134 -22.45 -14.09 0.88
C MET A 134 -22.42 -13.96 2.40
N MET A 135 -23.59 -14.06 3.04
CA MET A 135 -23.71 -14.24 4.50
C MET A 135 -24.19 -15.67 4.76
N GLY A 136 -23.25 -16.54 5.15
CA GLY A 136 -23.50 -17.98 5.21
C GLY A 136 -23.84 -18.54 3.83
N SER A 137 -24.99 -19.20 3.71
CA SER A 137 -25.47 -19.77 2.44
C SER A 137 -26.33 -18.81 1.61
N PHE A 138 -26.55 -17.59 2.08
CA PHE A 138 -27.44 -16.64 1.43
C PHE A 138 -26.66 -15.46 0.83
N PRO A 139 -26.86 -15.17 -0.47
CA PRO A 139 -26.36 -13.92 -1.04
C PRO A 139 -27.21 -12.76 -0.55
N ILE A 140 -26.57 -11.72 -0.03
CA ILE A 140 -27.21 -10.46 0.38
C ILE A 140 -26.74 -9.36 -0.56
N SER A 141 -27.69 -8.56 -1.02
CA SER A 141 -27.51 -7.44 -1.93
C SER A 141 -28.10 -6.16 -1.34
N ILE A 142 -27.79 -5.03 -1.97
CA ILE A 142 -28.38 -3.74 -1.60
C ILE A 142 -29.92 -3.74 -1.70
N GLN A 143 -30.49 -4.50 -2.64
CA GLN A 143 -31.94 -4.62 -2.80
C GLN A 143 -32.61 -5.28 -1.59
N ASP A 144 -31.90 -6.18 -0.91
CA ASP A 144 -32.41 -6.82 0.32
C ASP A 144 -32.45 -5.80 1.47
N ILE A 145 -31.47 -4.88 1.51
CA ILE A 145 -31.42 -3.78 2.49
C ILE A 145 -32.51 -2.74 2.20
N GLU A 146 -32.70 -2.35 0.94
CA GLU A 146 -33.81 -1.48 0.52
C GLU A 146 -35.17 -2.10 0.89
N SER A 147 -35.33 -3.40 0.62
CA SER A 147 -36.52 -4.15 1.00
C SER A 147 -36.72 -4.17 2.52
N LEU A 148 -35.65 -4.28 3.32
CA LEU A 148 -35.72 -4.22 4.77
C LEU A 148 -36.23 -2.85 5.25
N ILE A 149 -35.66 -1.76 4.73
CA ILE A 149 -36.02 -0.39 5.11
C ILE A 149 -37.47 -0.05 4.73
N HIS A 150 -37.96 -0.58 3.60
CA HIS A 150 -39.32 -0.29 3.13
C HIS A 150 -40.39 -1.16 3.78
N ASN A 151 -40.06 -2.41 4.16
CA ASN A 151 -41.06 -3.37 4.64
C ASN A 151 -41.10 -3.51 6.16
N TYR A 152 -40.06 -3.08 6.88
CA TYR A 152 -39.97 -3.21 8.34
C TYR A 152 -39.90 -1.84 9.03
N SER A 153 -40.23 -1.80 10.33
CA SER A 153 -40.19 -0.55 11.09
C SER A 153 -38.75 -0.15 11.39
N LYS A 154 -38.45 1.14 11.31
CA LYS A 154 -37.14 1.70 11.73
C LYS A 154 -36.75 1.27 13.14
N ILE A 155 -37.71 1.04 14.04
CA ILE A 155 -37.43 0.61 15.42
C ILE A 155 -36.78 -0.79 15.43
N GLU A 156 -37.06 -1.63 14.45
CA GLU A 156 -36.59 -3.02 14.39
C GLU A 156 -35.20 -3.14 13.77
N HIS A 157 -34.90 -2.34 12.73
CA HIS A 157 -33.64 -2.44 11.99
C HIS A 157 -32.70 -1.24 12.16
N ASN A 158 -33.19 -0.11 12.67
CA ASN A 158 -32.45 1.13 12.95
C ASN A 158 -31.68 1.74 11.77
N LEU A 159 -32.13 1.48 10.53
CA LEU A 159 -31.55 2.05 9.31
C LEU A 159 -32.45 3.15 8.74
N VAL A 160 -31.86 4.09 7.99
CA VAL A 160 -32.59 5.08 7.19
C VAL A 160 -32.13 5.04 5.73
N VAL A 161 -32.98 5.52 4.83
CA VAL A 161 -32.68 5.53 3.38
C VAL A 161 -31.37 6.26 3.07
N SER A 162 -31.03 7.31 3.82
CA SER A 162 -29.78 8.05 3.67
C SER A 162 -28.52 7.25 4.05
N ASP A 163 -28.65 6.09 4.69
CA ASP A 163 -27.48 5.26 5.03
C ASP A 163 -26.96 4.47 3.81
N ILE A 164 -27.82 4.32 2.79
CA ILE A 164 -27.58 3.57 1.57
C ILE A 164 -26.97 4.46 0.46
N TYR A 165 -27.25 5.76 0.46
CA TYR A 165 -26.81 6.74 -0.56
C TYR A 165 -25.70 7.67 -0.04
#